data_AF-A0A4Q6GLE8-F1
#
_entry.id   AF-A0A4Q6GLE8-F1
#
_cell.length_a   1.000
_cell.length_b   1.000
_cell.length_c   1.000
_cell.angle_alpha   90.00
_cell.angle_beta   90.00
_cell.angle_gamma   90.00
#
_symmetry.space_group_name_H-M   'P 1'
#
loop_
_entity.id
_entity.type
_entity.pdbx_description
1 polymer ?
#
loop_
_entity_poly.entity_id
_entity_poly.type
_entity_poly.pdbx_seq_one_letter_code
_entity_poly.pdbx_strand_id
1 'polypeptide(L)'
;MRSLIPLICLSLCLQACGGNTSVALFFEWGTCDFDRERWAQADRVGRGCMMTSFLDKHPAVGMSIVDIKLWLGEPSTYADFEDPAYLVAQTASNGSPGREQLLVFRIDRISGRVIEVALRPRG
;
A
#
# COMPACT_ATOMS: atom_id res chain seq x y z
N MET A 1 -42.74 41.02 -9.68
CA MET A 1 -41.97 39.83 -9.22
C MET A 1 -41.23 39.27 -10.42
N ARG A 2 -39.93 39.54 -10.55
CA ARG A 2 -39.05 39.00 -11.59
C ARG A 2 -37.80 38.48 -10.89
N SER A 3 -37.73 37.16 -10.80
CA SER A 3 -36.66 36.41 -10.14
C SER A 3 -35.40 36.45 -11.00
N LEU A 4 -34.30 36.97 -10.44
CA LEU A 4 -32.95 36.84 -10.98
C LEU A 4 -32.29 35.70 -10.19
N ILE A 5 -32.30 34.49 -10.74
CA ILE A 5 -31.54 33.36 -10.20
C ILE A 5 -30.26 33.26 -11.04
N PRO A 6 -29.07 33.49 -10.46
CA PRO A 6 -27.84 33.47 -11.23
C PRO A 6 -27.43 32.03 -11.56
N LEU A 7 -27.10 31.82 -12.83
CA LEU A 7 -26.40 30.67 -13.39
C LEU A 7 -25.00 30.53 -12.74
N ILE A 8 -24.90 29.89 -11.57
CA ILE A 8 -23.61 29.52 -10.98
C ILE A 8 -23.78 28.18 -10.27
N CYS A 9 -23.72 27.06 -10.99
CA CYS A 9 -23.58 25.74 -10.40
C CYS A 9 -23.25 24.66 -11.45
N LEU A 10 -22.26 24.90 -12.31
CA LEU A 10 -21.84 23.90 -13.31
C LEU A 10 -20.31 23.77 -13.41
N SER A 11 -19.65 23.64 -12.26
CA SER A 11 -18.18 23.50 -12.20
C SER A 11 -17.66 22.52 -11.14
N LEU A 12 -18.50 21.62 -10.61
CA LEU A 12 -18.06 20.56 -9.68
C LEU A 12 -18.54 19.19 -10.15
N CYS A 13 -17.85 18.56 -11.11
CA CYS A 13 -18.00 17.13 -11.39
C CYS A 13 -16.86 16.53 -12.26
N LEU A 14 -15.62 17.05 -12.18
CA LEU A 14 -14.50 16.52 -13.00
C LEU A 14 -13.27 16.05 -12.21
N GLN A 15 -13.36 15.85 -10.89
CA GLN A 15 -12.26 15.29 -10.09
C GLN A 15 -12.64 13.97 -9.40
N ALA A 16 -13.11 12.98 -10.17
CA ALA A 16 -13.38 11.64 -9.62
C ALA A 16 -12.87 10.47 -10.48
N CYS A 17 -12.00 10.74 -11.46
CA CYS A 17 -11.33 9.67 -12.23
C CYS A 17 -9.84 9.63 -11.87
N GLY A 18 -9.53 9.20 -10.65
CA GLY A 18 -8.15 8.96 -10.20
C GLY A 18 -8.05 7.98 -9.03
N GLY A 19 -9.14 7.28 -8.73
CA GLY A 19 -9.21 6.36 -7.60
C GLY A 19 -8.59 4.99 -7.91
N ASN A 20 -7.37 4.79 -7.41
CA ASN A 20 -6.96 3.55 -6.73
C ASN A 20 -6.77 2.26 -7.56
N THR A 21 -6.12 2.34 -8.73
CA THR A 21 -5.66 1.13 -9.45
C THR A 21 -4.70 0.28 -8.59
N SER A 22 -3.88 0.92 -7.75
CA SER A 22 -2.93 0.23 -6.85
C SER A 22 -3.64 -0.51 -5.71
N VAL A 23 -4.71 0.06 -5.14
CA VAL A 23 -5.47 -0.58 -4.04
C VAL A 23 -6.16 -1.86 -4.52
N ALA A 24 -6.77 -1.83 -5.71
CA ALA A 24 -7.41 -2.99 -6.31
C ALA A 24 -6.43 -4.15 -6.54
N LEU A 25 -5.18 -3.85 -6.94
CA LEU A 25 -4.15 -4.86 -7.15
C LEU A 25 -3.71 -5.56 -5.86
N PHE A 26 -3.77 -4.91 -4.69
CA PHE A 26 -3.40 -5.57 -3.42
C PHE A 26 -4.41 -6.64 -2.98
N PHE A 27 -5.70 -6.50 -3.32
CA PHE A 27 -6.72 -7.47 -2.90
C PHE A 27 -6.51 -8.88 -3.48
N GLU A 28 -5.76 -9.01 -4.59
CA GLU A 28 -5.46 -10.30 -5.21
C GLU A 28 -4.25 -11.03 -4.58
N TRP A 29 -3.55 -10.45 -3.59
CA TRP A 29 -2.28 -10.99 -3.09
C TRP A 29 -2.37 -11.81 -1.79
N GLY A 30 -3.47 -11.73 -1.05
CA GLY A 30 -3.54 -12.39 0.25
C GLY A 30 -4.93 -12.43 0.90
N THR A 31 -5.17 -13.52 1.64
CA THR A 31 -6.40 -13.76 2.41
C THR A 31 -6.12 -14.00 3.89
N CYS A 32 -4.87 -13.91 4.33
CA CYS A 32 -4.49 -14.10 5.72
C CYS A 32 -4.75 -12.81 6.52
N ASP A 33 -5.29 -12.97 7.73
CA ASP A 33 -5.30 -11.87 8.70
C ASP A 33 -3.87 -11.45 9.05
N PHE A 34 -3.65 -10.14 9.07
CA PHE A 34 -2.41 -9.57 9.56
C PHE A 34 -2.22 -9.83 11.05
N ASP A 35 -1.05 -10.33 11.40
CA ASP A 35 -0.55 -10.47 12.76
C ASP A 35 0.93 -10.08 12.79
N ARG A 36 1.33 -9.28 13.77
CA ARG A 36 2.67 -8.70 13.85
C ARG A 36 3.75 -9.75 14.09
N GLU A 37 3.49 -10.71 14.97
CA GLU A 37 4.47 -11.75 15.31
C GLU A 37 4.65 -12.71 14.13
N ARG A 38 3.54 -13.13 13.52
CA ARG A 38 3.55 -13.94 12.30
C ARG A 38 4.23 -13.23 11.15
N TRP A 39 4.01 -11.93 10.97
CA TRP A 39 4.70 -11.14 9.95
C TRP A 39 6.22 -11.15 10.14
N ALA A 40 6.67 -10.96 11.39
CA ALA A 40 8.10 -10.93 11.71
C ALA A 40 8.80 -12.26 11.40
N GLN A 41 8.11 -13.39 11.60
CA GLN A 41 8.64 -14.73 11.35
C GLN A 41 8.36 -15.24 9.93
N ALA A 42 7.46 -14.58 9.20
CA ALA A 42 7.04 -15.02 7.88
C ALA A 42 8.15 -14.87 6.85
N ASP A 43 8.20 -15.82 5.92
CA ASP A 43 8.88 -15.64 4.66
C ASP A 43 8.09 -14.68 3.74
N ARG A 44 8.60 -14.47 2.53
CA ARG A 44 7.96 -13.62 1.53
C ARG A 44 6.53 -14.04 1.17
N VAL A 45 6.22 -15.33 1.17
CA VAL A 45 4.87 -15.83 0.84
C VAL A 45 3.92 -15.53 2.00
N GLY A 46 4.34 -15.81 3.24
CA GLY A 46 3.56 -15.48 4.43
C GLY A 46 3.29 -13.98 4.54
N ARG A 47 4.31 -13.14 4.27
CA ARG A 47 4.13 -11.68 4.21
C ARG A 47 3.17 -11.25 3.10
N GLY A 48 3.29 -11.82 1.90
CA GLY A 48 2.36 -11.56 0.79
C GLY A 48 0.91 -11.89 1.16
N CYS A 49 0.69 -13.00 1.87
CA CYS A 49 -0.65 -13.39 2.32
C CYS A 49 -1.29 -12.41 3.32
N MET A 50 -0.49 -11.75 4.15
CA MET A 50 -0.97 -10.84 5.21
C MET A 50 -1.01 -9.35 4.81
N MET A 51 -0.21 -8.97 3.80
CA MET A 51 -0.05 -7.59 3.32
C MET A 51 -1.38 -6.87 3.09
N THR A 52 -2.34 -7.54 2.44
CA THR A 52 -3.64 -6.95 2.11
C THR A 52 -4.43 -6.62 3.38
N SER A 53 -4.50 -7.55 4.33
CA SER A 53 -5.17 -7.31 5.62
C SER A 53 -4.47 -6.21 6.41
N PHE A 54 -3.14 -6.08 6.32
CA PHE A 54 -2.41 -4.99 6.95
C PHE A 54 -2.84 -3.64 6.38
N LEU A 55 -2.78 -3.48 5.05
CA LEU A 55 -3.08 -2.22 4.39
C LEU A 55 -4.55 -1.79 4.54
N ASP A 56 -5.47 -2.75 4.68
CA ASP A 56 -6.88 -2.50 4.96
C ASP A 56 -7.10 -1.96 6.39
N LYS A 57 -6.51 -2.62 7.40
CA LYS A 57 -6.65 -2.24 8.82
C LYS A 57 -5.79 -1.03 9.21
N HIS A 58 -4.70 -0.81 8.50
CA HIS A 58 -3.70 0.22 8.78
C HIS A 58 -3.40 1.04 7.51
N PRO A 59 -4.22 2.06 7.19
CA PRO A 59 -3.95 2.95 6.07
C PRO A 59 -2.59 3.62 6.21
N ALA A 60 -1.64 3.19 5.38
CA ALA A 60 -0.23 3.55 5.57
C ALA A 60 0.10 4.98 5.13
N VAL A 61 -0.70 5.58 4.23
CA VAL A 61 -0.49 6.98 3.80
C VAL A 61 -0.62 7.92 5.00
N GLY A 62 0.39 8.77 5.19
CA GLY A 62 0.52 9.68 6.32
C GLY A 62 1.29 9.12 7.52
N MET A 63 1.54 7.80 7.57
CA MET A 63 2.37 7.19 8.61
C MET A 63 3.83 7.63 8.49
N SER A 64 4.54 7.67 9.61
CA SER A 64 5.99 7.86 9.60
C SER A 64 6.71 6.53 9.32
N ILE A 65 7.98 6.60 8.92
CA ILE A 65 8.83 5.41 8.80
C ILE A 65 8.88 4.64 10.13
N VAL A 66 8.91 5.34 11.26
CA VAL A 66 8.95 4.74 12.60
C VAL A 66 7.68 3.92 12.84
N ASP A 67 6.51 4.43 12.48
CA ASP A 67 5.25 3.70 12.62
C ASP A 67 5.21 2.47 11.73
N ILE A 68 5.68 2.58 10.49
CA ILE A 68 5.80 1.42 9.58
C ILE A 68 6.69 0.34 10.20
N LYS A 69 7.85 0.71 10.74
CA LYS A 69 8.76 -0.23 11.40
C LYS A 69 8.20 -0.82 12.68
N LEU A 70 7.39 -0.06 13.43
CA LEU A 70 6.69 -0.56 14.61
C LEU A 70 5.74 -1.70 14.25
N TRP A 71 5.08 -1.62 13.09
CA TRP A 71 4.14 -2.64 12.62
C TRP A 71 4.81 -3.80 11.90
N LEU A 72 5.77 -3.53 11.02
CA LEU A 72 6.29 -4.51 10.07
C LEU A 72 7.73 -4.95 10.37
N GLY A 73 8.36 -4.37 11.39
CA GLY A 73 9.77 -4.58 11.70
C GLY A 73 10.70 -3.86 10.72
N GLU A 74 11.96 -4.31 10.64
CA GLU A 74 12.90 -3.72 9.71
C GLU A 74 12.58 -4.10 8.25
N PRO A 75 12.76 -3.18 7.29
CA PRO A 75 12.56 -3.46 5.87
C PRO A 75 13.49 -4.58 5.37
N SER A 76 13.02 -5.35 4.38
CA SER A 76 13.87 -6.33 3.69
C SER A 76 14.95 -5.65 2.85
N THR A 77 14.64 -4.47 2.33
CA THR A 77 15.55 -3.62 1.57
C THR A 77 15.01 -2.19 1.56
N TYR A 78 15.71 -1.30 0.88
CA TYR A 78 15.19 0.02 0.57
C TYR A 78 15.13 0.19 -0.95
N ALA A 79 13.99 0.63 -1.45
CA ALA A 79 13.83 1.05 -2.84
C ALA A 79 14.16 2.55 -2.96
N ASP A 80 14.29 3.06 -4.19
CA ASP A 80 14.38 4.49 -4.54
C ASP A 80 14.80 5.45 -3.40
N PHE A 81 16.08 5.79 -3.33
CA PHE A 81 16.58 6.82 -2.40
C PHE A 81 16.12 6.64 -0.94
N GLU A 82 15.99 5.39 -0.46
CA GLU A 82 15.68 5.01 0.93
C GLU A 82 14.19 4.86 1.29
N ASP A 83 13.34 4.49 0.34
CA ASP A 83 11.96 4.06 0.64
C ASP A 83 11.96 2.65 1.27
N PRO A 84 11.42 2.45 2.48
CA PRO A 84 11.39 1.13 3.10
C PRO A 84 10.57 0.15 2.25
N ALA A 85 11.16 -1.01 1.98
CA ALA A 85 10.59 -2.03 1.11
C ALA A 85 10.64 -3.42 1.74
N TYR A 86 9.52 -4.14 1.67
CA TYR A 86 9.39 -5.49 2.22
C TYR A 86 9.22 -6.51 1.10
N LEU A 87 9.98 -7.59 1.15
CA LEU A 87 9.86 -8.65 0.15
C LEU A 87 8.61 -9.48 0.42
N VAL A 88 7.72 -9.52 -0.58
CA VAL A 88 6.45 -10.26 -0.57
C VAL A 88 6.34 -11.13 -1.81
N ALA A 89 5.57 -12.20 -1.74
CA ALA A 89 5.31 -13.09 -2.88
C ALA A 89 3.87 -13.61 -2.83
N GLN A 90 3.28 -13.82 -4.00
CA GLN A 90 2.01 -14.56 -4.09
C GLN A 90 2.24 -16.05 -3.82
N THR A 91 1.20 -16.74 -3.36
CA THR A 91 1.15 -18.20 -3.43
C THR A 91 0.69 -18.61 -4.83
N ALA A 92 1.47 -19.44 -5.53
CA ALA A 92 1.04 -20.02 -6.79
C ALA A 92 0.04 -21.16 -6.56
N SER A 93 -0.76 -21.52 -7.58
CA SER A 93 -1.81 -22.54 -7.48
C SER A 93 -1.33 -23.94 -7.07
N ASN A 94 -0.03 -24.21 -7.24
CA ASN A 94 0.65 -25.45 -6.86
C ASN A 94 1.31 -25.36 -5.46
N GLY A 95 1.10 -24.28 -4.71
CA GLY A 95 1.70 -24.03 -3.40
C GLY A 95 3.14 -23.52 -3.42
N SER A 96 3.77 -23.34 -4.60
CA SER A 96 5.11 -22.74 -4.67
C SER A 96 5.05 -21.22 -4.53
N PRO A 97 6.17 -20.55 -4.20
CA PRO A 97 6.26 -19.10 -4.32
C PRO A 97 5.98 -18.68 -5.77
N GLY A 98 4.99 -17.80 -5.93
CA GLY A 98 4.64 -17.15 -7.19
C GLY A 98 5.50 -15.92 -7.44
N ARG A 99 4.91 -14.88 -8.06
CA ARG A 99 5.62 -13.65 -8.39
C ARG A 99 6.10 -12.94 -7.11
N GLU A 100 7.41 -12.71 -7.01
CA GLU A 100 8.03 -11.91 -5.95
C GLU A 100 7.97 -10.42 -6.29
N GLN A 101 7.65 -9.60 -5.28
CA GLN A 101 7.60 -8.14 -5.39
C GLN A 101 8.08 -7.46 -4.11
N LEU A 102 8.40 -6.19 -4.24
CA LEU A 102 8.65 -5.28 -3.13
C LEU A 102 7.35 -4.54 -2.81
N LEU A 103 6.89 -4.65 -1.56
CA LEU A 103 5.92 -3.74 -0.96
C LEU A 103 6.68 -2.49 -0.52
N VAL A 104 6.59 -1.43 -1.31
CA VAL A 104 7.33 -0.18 -1.12
C VAL A 104 6.42 0.87 -0.49
N PHE A 105 6.90 1.49 0.58
CA PHE A 105 6.27 2.65 1.20
C PHE A 105 7.05 3.90 0.79
N ARG A 106 6.51 4.66 -0.18
CA ARG A 106 7.17 5.86 -0.69
C ARG A 106 7.05 7.00 0.30
N ILE A 107 8.18 7.62 0.64
CA ILE A 107 8.24 8.66 1.66
C ILE A 107 8.43 10.03 1.01
N ASP A 108 7.61 11.01 1.42
CA ASP A 108 7.94 12.41 1.19
C ASP A 108 9.11 12.83 2.08
N ARG A 109 10.21 13.26 1.48
CA ARG A 109 11.48 13.55 2.19
C ARG A 109 11.39 14.79 3.08
N ILE A 110 10.44 15.69 2.81
CA ILE A 110 10.27 16.90 3.62
C ILE A 110 9.54 16.56 4.92
N SER A 111 8.43 15.84 4.83
CA SER A 111 7.60 15.50 6.00
C SER A 111 8.01 14.20 6.69
N GLY A 112 8.77 13.32 6.03
CA GLY A 112 9.11 11.98 6.52
C GLY A 112 7.90 11.02 6.55
N ARG A 113 6.83 11.34 5.83
CA ARG A 113 5.58 10.59 5.82
C ARG A 113 5.38 9.81 4.53
N VAL A 114 4.71 8.66 4.65
CA VAL A 114 4.29 7.86 3.51
C VAL A 114 3.29 8.66 2.67
N ILE A 115 3.57 8.77 1.38
CA ILE A 115 2.67 9.39 0.39
C ILE A 115 1.99 8.36 -0.51
N GLU A 116 2.58 7.17 -0.63
CA GLU A 116 2.07 6.10 -1.49
C GLU A 116 2.59 4.74 -1.01
N VAL A 117 1.77 3.71 -1.20
CA VAL A 117 2.19 2.31 -1.10
C VAL A 117 2.05 1.66 -2.47
N ALA A 118 3.09 0.97 -2.92
CA ALA A 118 3.12 0.34 -4.24
C ALA A 118 3.79 -1.03 -4.21
N LEU A 119 3.32 -1.94 -5.07
CA LEU A 119 4.04 -3.15 -5.41
C LEU A 119 4.96 -2.90 -6.59
N ARG A 120 6.22 -3.30 -6.47
CA ARG A 120 7.22 -3.18 -7.54
C ARG A 120 7.93 -4.49 -7.81
N PRO A 121 8.34 -4.76 -9.06
CA PRO A 121 9.22 -5.88 -9.35
C PRO A 121 10.50 -5.80 -8.50
N ARG A 122 10.99 -6.96 -8.07
CA ARG A 122 12.34 -7.07 -7.56
C ARG A 122 13.28 -6.97 -8.77
N GLY A 123 14.00 -5.85 -8.88
CA GLY A 123 14.97 -5.60 -9.95
C GLY A 123 16.13 -6.58 -9.95
#